data_AF-A0AAD6VT15-F1
#
_entry.id   AF-A0AAD6VT15-F1
#
_cell.length_a   1.000
_cell.length_b   1.000
_cell.length_c   1.000
_cell.angle_alpha   90.00
_cell.angle_beta   90.00
_cell.angle_gamma   90.00
#
_symmetry.space_group_name_H-M   'P 1'
#
loop_
_entity.id
_entity.type
_entity.pdbx_description
1 polymer ?
#
loop_
_entity_poly.entity_id
_entity_poly.type
_entity_poly.pdbx_seq_one_letter_code
_entity_poly.pdbx_strand_id
1 'polypeptide(L)'
;MARGAEGLPPGDEIYENGCLFIRDALISKEFSDAIRAGDSGRVVLVVKLLALSFRGNGRSKYAYEMLHLIHNLTHVWPKGLRAIILIAVLNQ
;
A
#
# COMPACT_ATOMS: atom_id res chain seq x y z
N MET A 1 -5.08 -21.35 4.46
CA MET A 1 -4.67 -22.70 4.91
C MET A 1 -3.54 -22.58 5.93
N ALA A 2 -3.87 -22.53 7.22
CA ALA A 2 -3.01 -22.90 8.34
C ALA A 2 -3.93 -23.32 9.50
N ARG A 3 -4.05 -24.64 9.63
CA ARG A 3 -4.41 -25.46 10.80
C ARG A 3 -5.18 -24.77 11.94
N GLY A 4 -6.44 -25.16 12.09
CA GLY A 4 -7.17 -25.00 13.34
C GLY A 4 -6.42 -25.68 14.47
N ALA A 5 -6.08 -24.90 15.50
CA ALA A 5 -5.78 -25.44 16.81
C ALA A 5 -7.08 -26.06 17.33
N GLU A 6 -7.09 -27.38 17.52
CA GLU A 6 -8.25 -28.10 18.03
C GLU A 6 -8.64 -27.52 19.40
N GLY A 7 -9.87 -26.98 19.50
CA GLY A 7 -10.46 -26.54 20.76
C GLY A 7 -10.81 -25.06 20.88
N LEU A 8 -10.46 -24.19 19.93
CA LEU A 8 -10.98 -22.81 19.91
C LEU A 8 -12.34 -22.74 19.20
N PRO A 9 -13.32 -21.96 19.71
CA PRO A 9 -14.53 -21.66 18.96
C PRO A 9 -14.15 -21.04 17.59
N PRO A 10 -14.89 -21.33 16.52
CA PRO A 10 -14.66 -20.72 15.21
C PRO A 10 -14.62 -19.19 15.36
N GLY A 11 -13.61 -18.54 14.77
CA GLY A 11 -13.52 -17.08 14.75
C GLY A 11 -14.72 -16.46 14.03
N ASP A 12 -15.12 -15.24 14.41
CA ASP A 12 -16.19 -14.51 13.74
C ASP A 12 -15.71 -14.02 12.37
N GLU A 13 -15.90 -14.85 11.34
CA GLU A 13 -15.50 -14.56 9.97
C GLU A 13 -16.17 -13.30 9.41
N ILE A 14 -17.38 -12.94 9.84
CA ILE A 14 -18.08 -11.74 9.36
C ILE A 14 -17.38 -10.50 9.91
N TYR A 15 -17.07 -10.50 11.20
CA TYR A 15 -16.34 -9.41 11.83
C TYR A 15 -14.94 -9.26 11.23
N GLU A 16 -14.19 -10.35 11.09
CA GLU A 16 -12.84 -10.34 10.51
C GLU A 16 -12.83 -9.80 9.07
N ASN A 17 -13.74 -10.28 8.22
CA ASN A 17 -13.88 -9.78 6.85
C ASN A 17 -14.33 -8.32 6.82
N GLY A 18 -15.20 -7.90 7.75
CA GLY A 18 -15.61 -6.51 7.91
C GLY A 18 -14.42 -5.59 8.23
N CYS A 19 -13.56 -5.99 9.16
CA CYS A 19 -12.34 -5.25 9.48
C CYS A 19 -11.38 -5.14 8.28
N LEU A 20 -11.19 -6.23 7.55
CA LEU A 20 -10.36 -6.24 6.33
C LEU A 20 -10.93 -5.31 5.26
N PHE A 21 -12.26 -5.34 5.06
CA PHE A 21 -12.94 -4.46 4.11
C PHE A 21 -12.76 -2.97 4.48
N ILE A 22 -12.99 -2.61 5.74
CA ILE A 22 -12.83 -1.21 6.18
C ILE A 22 -11.38 -0.75 6.04
N ARG A 23 -10.41 -1.61 6.36
CA ARG A 23 -8.98 -1.30 6.14
C ARG A 23 -8.72 -0.97 4.67
N ASP A 24 -9.16 -1.83 3.76
CA ASP A 24 -8.90 -1.66 2.32
C ASP A 24 -9.67 -0.44 1.75
N ALA A 25 -10.88 -0.17 2.25
CA ALA A 25 -11.66 1.01 1.90
C ALA A 25 -10.97 2.31 2.33
N LEU A 26 -10.40 2.36 3.54
CA LEU A 26 -9.65 3.52 4.04
C LEU A 26 -8.39 3.77 3.21
N ILE A 27 -7.66 2.72 2.85
CA ILE A 27 -6.47 2.83 1.97
C ILE A 27 -6.87 3.39 0.59
N SER A 28 -7.97 2.91 0.02
CA SER A 28 -8.48 3.39 -1.28
C SER A 28 -8.96 4.85 -1.23
N LYS A 29 -9.63 5.24 -0.14
CA LYS A 29 -10.03 6.62 0.10
C LYS A 29 -8.81 7.53 0.22
N GLU A 30 -7.83 7.16 1.05
CA GLU A 30 -6.59 7.92 1.25
C GLU A 30 -5.83 8.10 -0.08
N PHE A 31 -5.77 7.05 -0.90
CA PHE A 31 -5.16 7.14 -2.24
C PHE A 31 -5.87 8.18 -3.11
N SER A 32 -7.19 8.12 -3.16
CA SER A 32 -8.02 9.05 -3.93
C SER A 32 -7.88 10.49 -3.45
N ASP A 33 -7.81 10.68 -2.13
CA ASP A 33 -7.66 11.99 -1.51
C ASP A 33 -6.25 12.56 -1.71
N ALA A 34 -5.20 11.73 -1.63
CA ALA A 34 -3.83 12.12 -1.93
C ALA A 34 -3.65 12.55 -3.40
N ILE A 35 -4.26 11.80 -4.34
CA ILE A 35 -4.27 12.18 -5.77
C ILE A 35 -4.98 13.52 -5.96
N ARG A 36 -6.15 13.71 -5.35
CA ARG A 36 -6.92 14.96 -5.47
C ARG A 36 -6.18 16.16 -4.88
N ALA A 37 -5.47 15.95 -3.77
CA ALA A 37 -4.65 16.98 -3.13
C ALA A 37 -3.33 17.26 -3.88
N GLY A 38 -2.96 16.41 -4.85
CA GLY A 38 -1.67 16.49 -5.53
C GLY A 38 -0.47 16.16 -4.64
N ASP A 39 -0.70 15.49 -3.50
CA ASP A 39 0.37 15.10 -2.57
C ASP A 39 0.97 13.75 -2.99
N SER A 40 2.00 13.86 -3.83
CA SER A 40 2.77 12.71 -4.33
C SER A 40 3.47 11.91 -3.23
N GLY A 41 3.80 12.51 -2.08
CA GLY A 41 4.41 11.80 -0.97
C GLY A 41 3.43 10.82 -0.33
N ARG A 42 2.21 11.28 -0.06
CA ARG A 42 1.11 10.42 0.41
C ARG A 42 0.75 9.34 -0.60
N VAL A 43 0.74 9.67 -1.90
CA VAL A 43 0.56 8.69 -2.97
C VAL A 43 1.61 7.58 -2.88
N VAL A 44 2.89 7.92 -2.71
CA VAL A 44 3.98 6.92 -2.60
C VAL A 44 3.84 6.05 -1.35
N LEU A 45 3.39 6.61 -0.22
CA LEU A 45 3.12 5.83 0.99
C LEU A 45 2.04 4.77 0.75
N VAL A 46 0.95 5.14 0.08
CA VAL A 46 -0.11 4.18 -0.27
C VAL A 46 0.38 3.14 -1.28
N VAL A 47 1.18 3.55 -2.26
CA VAL A 47 1.78 2.62 -3.24
C VAL A 47 2.65 1.53 -2.56
N LYS A 48 3.38 1.88 -1.49
CA LYS A 48 4.13 0.89 -0.68
C LYS A 48 3.20 -0.11 0.00
N LEU A 49 2.09 0.35 0.58
CA LEU A 49 1.07 -0.52 1.18
C LEU A 49 0.44 -1.45 0.13
N LEU A 50 0.10 -0.91 -1.04
CA LEU A 50 -0.45 -1.69 -2.15
C LEU A 50 0.53 -2.74 -2.67
N ALA A 51 1.83 -2.43 -2.75
CA ALA A 51 2.86 -3.40 -3.14
C ALA A 51 2.86 -4.62 -2.20
N LEU A 52 2.77 -4.39 -0.88
CA LEU A 52 2.69 -5.45 0.12
C LEU A 52 1.37 -6.24 -0.02
N SER A 53 0.23 -5.55 -0.13
CA SER A 53 -1.08 -6.18 -0.27
C SER A 53 -1.19 -7.04 -1.53
N PHE A 54 -0.65 -6.59 -2.66
CA PHE A 54 -0.62 -7.38 -3.89
C PHE A 54 0.29 -8.59 -3.78
N ARG A 55 1.46 -8.46 -3.11
CA ARG A 55 2.34 -9.59 -2.88
C ARG A 55 1.68 -10.64 -1.98
N GLY A 56 1.00 -10.20 -0.92
CA GLY A 56 0.29 -11.08 0.03
C GLY A 56 -0.90 -11.82 -0.60
N ASN A 57 -1.61 -11.19 -1.54
CA ASN A 57 -2.74 -11.80 -2.25
C ASN A 57 -2.34 -12.61 -3.50
N GLY A 58 -1.05 -12.90 -3.71
CA GLY A 58 -0.56 -13.66 -4.88
C GLY A 58 -0.64 -12.89 -6.21
N ARG A 59 -0.86 -11.58 -6.17
CA ARG A 59 -0.92 -10.70 -7.34
C ARG A 59 0.47 -10.16 -7.69
N SER A 60 1.36 -11.08 -8.04
CA SER A 60 2.80 -10.81 -8.24
C SER A 60 3.10 -9.78 -9.33
N LYS A 61 2.31 -9.71 -10.40
CA LYS A 61 2.49 -8.71 -11.48
C LYS A 61 2.31 -7.29 -10.95
N TYR A 62 1.23 -7.01 -10.24
CA TYR A 62 0.98 -5.69 -9.66
C TYR A 62 2.00 -5.37 -8.57
N ALA A 63 2.36 -6.35 -7.73
CA ALA A 63 3.43 -6.15 -6.75
C ALA A 63 4.76 -5.77 -7.40
N TYR A 64 5.11 -6.41 -8.52
CA TYR A 64 6.32 -6.12 -9.29
C TYR A 64 6.30 -4.69 -9.83
N GLU A 65 5.22 -4.28 -10.52
CA GLU A 65 5.10 -2.92 -11.07
C GLU A 65 5.20 -1.85 -9.97
N MET A 66 4.54 -2.07 -8.82
CA MET A 66 4.61 -1.13 -7.70
C MET A 66 6.04 -1.03 -7.14
N LEU A 67 6.75 -2.16 -6.98
CA LEU A 67 8.14 -2.16 -6.54
C LEU A 67 9.07 -1.49 -7.56
N HIS A 68 8.83 -1.70 -8.85
CA HIS A 68 9.59 -1.07 -9.93
C HIS A 68 9.44 0.46 -9.88
N LEU A 69 8.20 0.94 -9.69
CA LEU A 69 7.91 2.36 -9.50
C LEU A 69 8.60 2.92 -8.25
N ILE A 70 8.48 2.24 -7.10
CA ILE A 70 9.11 2.66 -5.85
C ILE A 70 10.63 2.72 -6.01
N HIS A 71 11.25 1.70 -6.61
CA HIS A 71 12.70 1.65 -6.85
C HIS A 71 13.16 2.81 -7.73
N ASN A 72 12.44 3.08 -8.82
CA ASN A 72 12.78 4.19 -9.72
C ASN A 72 12.71 5.54 -9.00
N LEU A 73 11.64 5.78 -8.23
CA LEU A 73 11.44 7.00 -7.45
C LEU A 73 12.51 7.17 -6.36
N THR A 74 13.00 6.09 -5.76
CA THR A 74 13.90 6.14 -4.59
C THR A 74 15.38 6.05 -4.94
N HIS A 75 15.74 5.38 -6.02
CA HIS A 75 17.15 5.05 -6.34
C HIS A 75 17.58 5.50 -7.73
N VAL A 76 16.70 5.44 -8.74
CA VAL A 76 17.10 5.73 -10.13
C VAL A 76 16.98 7.22 -10.45
N TRP A 77 15.96 7.89 -9.93
CA TRP A 77 15.71 9.29 -10.30
C TRP A 77 16.73 10.25 -9.67
N PRO A 78 17.22 11.25 -10.44
CA PRO A 78 18.11 12.28 -9.93
C PRO A 78 17.51 13.04 -8.73
N LYS A 79 18.35 13.40 -7.77
CA LYS A 79 17.93 14.07 -6.53
C LYS A 79 17.06 15.30 -6.77
N GLY A 80 17.41 16.15 -7.73
CA GLY A 80 16.63 17.35 -8.06
C GLY A 80 15.24 17.04 -8.62
N LEU A 81 15.10 15.97 -9.41
CA LEU A 81 13.80 15.53 -9.93
C LEU A 81 12.92 14.96 -8.81
N ARG A 82 13.51 14.16 -7.92
CA ARG A 82 12.82 13.63 -6.75
C ARG A 82 12.34 14.75 -5.82
N ALA A 83 13.16 15.78 -5.65
CA ALA A 83 12.81 16.95 -4.84
C ALA A 83 11.56 17.67 -5.35
N ILE A 84 11.46 17.84 -6.67
CA ILE A 84 10.32 18.50 -7.30
C ILE A 84 9.08 17.61 -7.24
N ILE A 85 9.24 16.31 -7.49
CA ILE A 85 8.10 15.41 -7.61
C ILE A 85 7.60 14.96 -6.24
N LEU A 86 8.47 14.61 -5.29
CA LEU A 86 8.11 14.17 -3.94
C LEU A 86 8.10 15.36 -3.00
N ILE A 87 7.12 16.25 -3.20
CA ILE A 87 6.96 17.50 -2.43
C ILE A 87 6.96 17.27 -0.90
N ALA A 88 6.58 16.08 -0.43
CA ALA A 88 6.59 15.74 0.99
C ALA A 88 7.87 15.05 1.52
N VAL A 89 8.85 14.67 0.68
CA VAL A 89 10.03 13.87 1.11
C VAL A 89 11.35 14.64 0.90
N LEU A 90 11.39 15.90 1.35
CA LEU A 90 12.63 16.68 1.43
C LEU A 90 13.02 17.12 2.84
N ASN A 91 12.31 16.67 3.88
CA ASN A 91 12.61 17.00 5.28
C ASN A 91 12.65 15.76 6.21
N GLN A 92 13.14 14.63 5.71
CA GLN A 92 13.56 13.49 6.54
C GLN A 92 14.88 12.91 6.03
#